data_AF-A0A6P1L2W2-F1
#
_entry.id   AF-A0A6P1L2W2-F1
#
_cell.length_a   1.000
_cell.length_b   1.000
_cell.length_c   1.000
_cell.angle_alpha   90.00
_cell.angle_beta   90.00
_cell.angle_gamma   90.00
#
_symmetry.space_group_name_H-M   'P 1'
#
loop_
_entity.id
_entity.type
_entity.pdbx_description
1 polymer ?
#
loop_
_entity_poly.entity_id
_entity_poly.type
_entity_poly.pdbx_seq_one_letter_code
_entity_poly.pdbx_strand_id
1 'polypeptide(L)'
;MNIYFLVEGKSTERKVYPAWLAYLLPELKRVDDYCEVVKNNYYLFSADGYPSIIHHHLPNAIIDIQENGNYNYLVVCLDADEVSYDYRKQEVIDYLKFQNINLGNIQLIVIIQNRCFETWFLGNRKIYSRQPQSTPLLDYIHYYDISANCPELMGKYYNFNTHAQFHENYLKELFKAKKIIYSKNKPGEVVKQYYLEQLLLRIEDKKNDLLSFQDFINFCILIKSKLLI
;
A
#
# COMPACT_ATOMS: atom_id res chain seq x y z
N MET A 1 22.00 -2.46 1.33
CA MET A 1 20.80 -2.64 0.47
C MET A 1 20.13 -1.29 0.26
N ASN A 2 19.90 -0.84 -0.97
CA ASN A 2 19.21 0.42 -1.24
C ASN A 2 17.98 0.22 -2.11
N ILE A 3 16.88 0.91 -1.78
CA ILE A 3 15.55 0.66 -2.36
C ILE A 3 14.95 1.98 -2.85
N TYR A 4 14.50 2.02 -4.09
CA TYR A 4 13.71 3.12 -4.64
C TYR A 4 12.24 2.73 -4.60
N PHE A 5 11.42 3.44 -3.82
CA PHE A 5 9.97 3.29 -3.82
C PHE A 5 9.32 4.33 -4.73
N LEU A 6 8.54 3.86 -5.71
CA LEU A 6 7.65 4.67 -6.53
C LEU A 6 6.21 4.36 -6.11
N VAL A 7 5.53 5.32 -5.48
CA VAL A 7 4.17 5.13 -4.96
C VAL A 7 3.16 6.03 -5.66
N GLU A 8 1.93 5.57 -5.83
CA GLU A 8 0.88 6.30 -6.54
C GLU A 8 0.46 7.58 -5.82
N GLY A 9 -0.10 7.47 -4.62
CA GLY A 9 -0.80 8.56 -3.97
C GLY A 9 0.10 9.60 -3.27
N LYS A 10 -0.39 10.84 -3.29
CA LYS A 10 0.28 12.04 -2.77
C LYS A 10 0.41 12.11 -1.25
N SER A 11 -0.44 11.39 -0.51
CA SER A 11 -0.65 11.68 0.92
C SER A 11 -0.59 10.46 1.85
N THR A 12 -1.37 9.43 1.58
CA THR A 12 -1.49 8.27 2.48
C THR A 12 -0.20 7.45 2.46
N GLU A 13 0.24 7.04 1.28
CA GLU A 13 1.40 6.18 1.03
C GLU A 13 2.70 6.83 1.50
N ARG A 14 2.87 8.14 1.26
CA ARG A 14 4.02 8.93 1.73
C ARG A 14 4.16 9.00 3.24
N LYS A 15 3.12 8.64 4.00
CA LYS A 15 3.12 8.62 5.48
C LYS A 15 3.09 7.21 6.02
N VAL A 16 2.31 6.33 5.41
CA VAL A 16 2.05 4.99 5.91
C VAL A 16 3.19 4.05 5.58
N TYR A 17 3.72 4.05 4.35
CA TYR A 17 4.88 3.22 4.04
C TYR A 17 6.09 3.57 4.92
N PRO A 18 6.50 4.85 5.09
CA PRO A 18 7.59 5.17 6.00
C PRO A 18 7.37 4.72 7.44
N ALA A 19 6.15 4.90 7.96
CA ALA A 19 5.83 4.46 9.32
C ALA A 19 5.92 2.94 9.46
N TRP A 20 5.33 2.19 8.52
CA TRP A 20 5.34 0.73 8.56
C TRP A 20 6.73 0.14 8.32
N LEU A 21 7.49 0.69 7.38
CA LEU A 21 8.88 0.31 7.15
C LEU A 21 9.74 0.56 8.40
N ALA A 22 9.51 1.65 9.14
CA ALA A 22 10.24 1.90 10.39
C ALA A 22 9.98 0.84 11.47
N TYR A 23 8.80 0.21 11.49
CA TYR A 23 8.50 -0.89 12.40
C TYR A 23 9.01 -2.25 11.88
N LEU A 24 8.89 -2.50 10.57
CA LEU A 24 9.20 -3.80 9.95
C LEU A 24 10.69 -3.97 9.64
N LEU A 25 11.35 -2.88 9.26
CA LEU A 25 12.73 -2.79 8.76
C LEU A 25 13.46 -1.60 9.41
N PRO A 26 13.64 -1.58 10.74
CA PRO A 26 14.21 -0.43 11.45
C PRO A 26 15.63 -0.06 11.01
N GLU A 27 16.38 -0.98 10.40
CA GLU A 27 17.71 -0.77 9.84
C GLU A 27 17.68 -0.02 8.50
N LEU A 28 16.54 0.01 7.81
CA LEU A 28 16.36 0.68 6.53
C LEU A 28 15.97 2.16 6.75
N LYS A 29 16.84 3.10 6.38
CA LYS A 29 16.67 4.53 6.65
C LYS A 29 16.23 5.32 5.43
N ARG A 30 15.23 6.18 5.61
CA ARG A 30 14.79 7.08 4.55
C ARG A 30 15.86 8.13 4.24
N VAL A 31 16.05 8.43 2.97
CA VAL A 31 16.76 9.64 2.49
C VAL A 31 15.78 10.56 1.77
N ASP A 32 16.10 11.86 1.70
CA ASP A 32 15.21 12.88 1.15
C ASP A 32 15.43 13.07 -0.36
N ASP A 33 16.61 12.74 -0.86
CA ASP A 33 16.96 12.77 -2.28
C ASP A 33 17.44 11.39 -2.78
N TYR A 34 17.14 11.06 -4.04
CA TYR A 34 17.52 9.78 -4.63
C TYR A 34 19.05 9.61 -4.76
N CYS A 35 19.81 10.71 -4.75
CA CYS A 35 21.27 10.71 -4.81
C CYS A 35 21.94 10.38 -3.47
N GLU A 36 21.23 10.50 -2.36
CA GLU A 36 21.78 10.37 -1.00
C GLU A 36 21.90 8.92 -0.51
N VAL A 37 21.46 7.94 -1.31
CA VAL A 37 21.54 6.53 -0.92
C VAL A 37 22.98 6.03 -0.89
N VAL A 38 23.37 5.43 0.25
CA VAL A 38 24.69 4.84 0.45
C VAL A 38 24.55 3.37 0.84
N LYS A 39 23.97 3.10 2.02
CA LYS A 39 23.79 1.73 2.52
C LYS A 39 22.57 1.65 3.43
N ASN A 40 21.73 0.67 3.16
CA ASN A 40 20.53 0.39 3.97
C ASN A 40 19.62 1.62 3.97
N ASN A 41 19.52 2.25 2.80
CA ASN A 41 18.68 3.41 2.59
C ASN A 41 17.47 3.08 1.74
N TYR A 42 16.43 3.87 1.86
CA TYR A 42 15.39 3.91 0.85
C TYR A 42 15.04 5.36 0.50
N TYR A 43 14.77 5.57 -0.77
CA TYR A 43 14.15 6.79 -1.27
C TYR A 43 12.69 6.49 -1.61
N LEU A 44 11.80 7.46 -1.41
CA LEU A 44 10.37 7.33 -1.72
C LEU A 44 9.90 8.53 -2.52
N PHE A 45 9.60 8.27 -3.79
CA PHE A 45 8.98 9.20 -4.71
C PHE A 45 7.48 8.91 -4.84
N SER A 46 6.68 9.97 -4.89
CA SER A 46 5.23 9.89 -5.10
C SER A 46 4.90 10.45 -6.46
N ALA A 47 4.14 9.69 -7.25
CA ALA A 47 3.74 10.03 -8.60
C ALA A 47 2.53 10.99 -8.67
N ASP A 48 1.98 11.37 -7.51
CA ASP A 48 0.79 12.24 -7.39
C ASP A 48 -0.46 11.70 -8.14
N GLY A 49 -0.53 10.37 -8.36
CA GLY A 49 -1.70 9.66 -8.91
C GLY A 49 -1.43 8.77 -10.13
N TYR A 50 -2.48 8.06 -10.57
CA TYR A 50 -2.58 7.33 -11.84
C TYR A 50 -3.20 8.22 -12.95
N PRO A 51 -2.85 8.07 -14.24
CA PRO A 51 -1.95 7.07 -14.87
C PRO A 51 -0.47 7.50 -14.94
N SER A 52 -0.12 8.70 -14.50
CA SER A 52 1.23 9.26 -14.65
C SER A 52 2.31 8.40 -14.02
N ILE A 53 1.98 7.67 -12.95
CA ILE A 53 2.92 6.74 -12.30
C ILE A 53 3.55 5.74 -13.27
N ILE A 54 2.76 5.14 -14.17
CA ILE A 54 3.28 4.15 -15.13
C ILE A 54 3.94 4.84 -16.31
N HIS A 55 3.27 5.82 -16.92
CA HIS A 55 3.72 6.33 -18.22
C HIS A 55 4.76 7.45 -18.16
N HIS A 56 4.89 8.14 -17.02
CA HIS A 56 5.85 9.24 -16.85
C HIS A 56 6.84 8.97 -15.73
N HIS A 57 6.37 8.58 -14.54
CA HIS A 57 7.24 8.52 -13.37
C HIS A 57 8.06 7.23 -13.29
N LEU A 58 7.54 6.11 -13.80
CA LEU A 58 8.30 4.86 -13.84
C LEU A 58 9.55 4.95 -14.75
N PRO A 59 9.50 5.47 -15.99
CA PRO A 59 10.70 5.76 -16.77
C PRO A 59 11.69 6.67 -16.05
N ASN A 60 11.20 7.76 -15.44
CA ASN A 60 12.07 8.71 -14.74
C ASN A 60 12.75 8.08 -13.52
N ALA A 61 12.01 7.29 -12.72
CA ALA A 61 12.58 6.56 -11.60
C ALA A 61 13.66 5.57 -12.04
N ILE A 62 13.51 4.96 -13.22
CA ILE A 62 14.53 4.06 -13.77
C ILE A 62 15.78 4.84 -14.19
N ILE A 63 15.63 6.03 -14.78
CA ILE A 63 16.74 6.93 -15.10
C ILE A 63 17.46 7.33 -13.81
N ASP A 64 16.75 7.81 -12.79
CA ASP A 64 17.31 8.19 -11.48
C ASP A 64 18.15 7.05 -10.88
N ILE A 65 17.62 5.82 -10.92
CA ILE A 65 18.26 4.62 -10.39
C ILE A 65 19.54 4.29 -11.16
N GLN A 66 19.49 4.38 -12.49
CA GLN A 66 20.63 4.08 -13.36
C GLN A 66 21.74 5.13 -13.22
N GLU A 67 21.38 6.41 -13.12
CA GLU A 67 22.33 7.51 -12.91
C GLU A 67 23.02 7.41 -11.54
N ASN A 68 22.27 7.06 -10.49
CA ASN A 68 22.85 6.90 -9.16
C ASN A 68 23.70 5.63 -9.03
N GLY A 69 23.25 4.51 -9.59
CA GLY A 69 23.98 3.23 -9.61
C GLY A 69 24.03 2.45 -8.29
N ASN A 70 23.57 3.01 -7.16
CA ASN A 70 23.66 2.35 -5.84
C ASN A 70 22.38 1.64 -5.41
N TYR A 71 21.32 1.61 -6.23
CA TYR A 71 20.08 0.91 -5.91
C TYR A 71 20.18 -0.59 -6.19
N ASN A 72 19.41 -1.37 -5.42
CA ASN A 72 19.25 -2.81 -5.62
C ASN A 72 17.82 -3.17 -6.04
N TYR A 73 16.86 -2.35 -5.64
CA TYR A 73 15.44 -2.59 -5.83
C TYR A 73 14.73 -1.35 -6.35
N LEU A 74 13.82 -1.58 -7.30
CA LEU A 74 12.74 -0.65 -7.65
C LEU A 74 11.42 -1.28 -7.19
N VAL A 75 10.74 -0.62 -6.26
CA VAL A 75 9.45 -1.07 -5.73
C VAL A 75 8.37 -0.12 -6.23
N VAL A 76 7.45 -0.63 -7.04
CA VAL A 76 6.33 0.13 -7.59
C VAL A 76 5.07 -0.25 -6.82
N CYS A 77 4.44 0.73 -6.17
CA CYS A 77 3.22 0.55 -5.38
C CYS A 77 2.03 1.27 -6.03
N LEU A 78 0.97 0.52 -6.33
CA LEU A 78 -0.20 1.00 -7.08
C LEU A 78 -1.50 0.48 -6.47
N ASP A 79 -2.54 1.29 -6.45
CA ASP A 79 -3.88 0.80 -6.14
C ASP A 79 -4.33 -0.12 -7.30
N ALA A 80 -5.28 -1.04 -7.09
CA ALA A 80 -5.91 -1.79 -8.20
C ALA A 80 -7.13 -1.05 -8.77
N ASP A 81 -7.72 -0.14 -8.00
CA ASP A 81 -8.95 0.59 -8.30
C ASP A 81 -10.08 -0.35 -8.78
N GLU A 82 -10.50 -0.17 -10.03
CA GLU A 82 -11.62 -0.87 -10.66
C GLU A 82 -11.15 -2.03 -11.56
N VAL A 83 -9.85 -2.28 -11.65
CA VAL A 83 -9.29 -3.42 -12.38
C VAL A 83 -8.89 -4.55 -11.43
N SER A 84 -8.55 -5.72 -11.96
CA SER A 84 -8.06 -6.83 -11.13
C SER A 84 -6.62 -6.57 -10.67
N TYR A 85 -6.27 -7.19 -9.55
CA TYR A 85 -4.89 -7.22 -9.04
C TYR A 85 -3.90 -7.67 -10.13
N ASP A 86 -4.21 -8.77 -10.82
CA ASP A 86 -3.34 -9.34 -11.86
C ASP A 86 -3.21 -8.43 -13.07
N TYR A 87 -4.30 -7.77 -13.48
CA TYR A 87 -4.29 -6.84 -14.60
C TYR A 87 -3.38 -5.64 -14.31
N ARG A 88 -3.53 -4.98 -13.15
CA ARG A 88 -2.69 -3.83 -12.77
C ARG A 88 -1.21 -4.21 -12.66
N LYS A 89 -0.92 -5.41 -12.14
CA LYS A 89 0.44 -5.95 -12.08
C LYS A 89 1.02 -6.19 -13.48
N GLN A 90 0.23 -6.77 -14.38
CA GLN A 90 0.62 -7.05 -15.74
C GLN A 90 0.82 -5.77 -16.56
N GLU A 91 0.02 -4.73 -16.32
CA GLU A 91 0.14 -3.42 -16.97
C GLU A 91 1.54 -2.80 -16.78
N VAL A 92 2.09 -2.85 -15.56
CA VAL A 92 3.46 -2.39 -15.27
C VAL A 92 4.49 -3.21 -16.05
N ILE A 93 4.34 -4.53 -16.05
CA ILE A 93 5.28 -5.44 -16.72
C ILE A 93 5.25 -5.24 -18.24
N ASP A 94 4.06 -5.11 -18.82
CA ASP A 94 3.87 -4.93 -20.25
C ASP A 94 4.37 -3.56 -20.71
N TYR A 95 4.18 -2.51 -19.89
CA TYR A 95 4.76 -1.20 -20.19
C TYR A 95 6.28 -1.26 -20.29
N LEU A 96 6.96 -1.90 -19.32
CA LEU A 96 8.42 -2.03 -19.34
C LEU A 96 8.92 -2.83 -20.55
N LYS A 97 8.21 -3.91 -20.91
CA LYS A 97 8.51 -4.71 -22.11
C LYS A 97 8.31 -3.90 -23.40
N PHE A 98 7.20 -3.18 -23.49
CA PHE A 98 6.85 -2.39 -24.67
C PHE A 98 7.86 -1.26 -24.91
N GLN A 99 8.33 -0.59 -23.85
CA GLN A 99 9.36 0.44 -23.92
C GLN A 99 10.79 -0.14 -24.06
N ASN A 100 10.94 -1.47 -24.09
CA ASN A 100 12.22 -2.17 -24.13
C ASN A 100 13.20 -1.71 -23.02
N ILE A 101 12.67 -1.45 -21.82
CA ILE A 101 13.45 -0.93 -20.70
C ILE A 101 14.26 -2.07 -20.06
N ASN A 102 15.57 -1.86 -19.95
CA ASN A 102 16.49 -2.79 -19.29
C ASN A 102 16.80 -2.29 -17.87
N LEU A 103 16.42 -3.07 -16.85
CA LEU A 103 16.68 -2.78 -15.44
C LEU A 103 18.08 -3.21 -14.97
N GLY A 104 18.87 -3.87 -15.83
CA GLY A 104 20.18 -4.39 -15.46
C GLY A 104 20.09 -5.34 -14.26
N ASN A 105 20.84 -5.02 -13.20
CA ASN A 105 20.86 -5.80 -11.96
C ASN A 105 19.77 -5.38 -10.95
N ILE A 106 18.96 -4.36 -11.27
CA ILE A 106 17.90 -3.87 -10.38
C ILE A 106 16.74 -4.85 -10.36
N GLN A 107 16.33 -5.25 -9.15
CA GLN A 107 15.17 -6.11 -8.96
C GLN A 107 13.88 -5.28 -8.91
N LEU A 108 12.97 -5.53 -9.85
CA LEU A 108 11.63 -4.94 -9.84
C LEU A 108 10.71 -5.72 -8.89
N ILE A 109 10.06 -5.00 -7.99
CA ILE A 109 8.97 -5.50 -7.15
C ILE A 109 7.73 -4.66 -7.43
N VAL A 110 6.62 -5.30 -7.77
CA VAL A 110 5.33 -4.62 -7.98
C VAL A 110 4.40 -5.02 -6.84
N ILE A 111 4.00 -4.05 -6.04
CA ILE A 111 3.07 -4.20 -4.92
C ILE A 111 1.75 -3.54 -5.33
N ILE A 112 0.70 -4.33 -5.50
CA ILE A 112 -0.63 -3.81 -5.81
C ILE A 112 -1.46 -3.76 -4.53
N GLN A 113 -2.17 -2.66 -4.24
CA GLN A 113 -3.15 -2.62 -3.17
C GLN A 113 -4.53 -2.97 -3.73
N ASN A 114 -5.04 -4.16 -3.41
CA ASN A 114 -6.34 -4.61 -3.90
C ASN A 114 -7.45 -4.30 -2.87
N ARG A 115 -8.35 -3.34 -3.08
CA ARG A 115 -8.57 -2.47 -4.26
C ARG A 115 -7.86 -1.13 -4.18
N CYS A 116 -7.65 -0.65 -2.96
CA CYS A 116 -6.92 0.58 -2.66
C CYS A 116 -6.29 0.47 -1.27
N PHE A 117 -5.42 1.40 -0.90
CA PHE A 117 -4.78 1.40 0.42
C PHE A 117 -5.76 1.33 1.61
N GLU A 118 -6.89 2.05 1.55
CA GLU A 118 -7.93 1.97 2.59
C GLU A 118 -8.53 0.56 2.77
N THR A 119 -8.50 -0.27 1.70
CA THR A 119 -8.92 -1.67 1.78
C THR A 119 -8.07 -2.46 2.77
N TRP A 120 -6.75 -2.22 2.79
CA TRP A 120 -5.88 -2.84 3.78
C TRP A 120 -6.20 -2.37 5.19
N PHE A 121 -6.54 -1.09 5.37
CA PHE A 121 -6.89 -0.56 6.69
C PHE A 121 -8.16 -1.20 7.27
N LEU A 122 -9.15 -1.48 6.43
CA LEU A 122 -10.35 -2.25 6.82
C LEU A 122 -10.03 -3.66 7.29
N GLY A 123 -8.81 -4.16 7.04
CA GLY A 123 -8.31 -5.40 7.62
C GLY A 123 -8.30 -5.42 9.14
N ASN A 124 -8.18 -4.28 9.81
CA ASN A 124 -8.07 -4.23 11.26
C ASN A 124 -9.42 -4.53 11.95
N ARG A 125 -9.58 -5.76 12.44
CA ARG A 125 -10.83 -6.21 13.09
C ARG A 125 -11.15 -5.46 14.39
N LYS A 126 -10.19 -4.79 15.03
CA LYS A 126 -10.43 -4.01 16.26
C LYS A 126 -11.11 -2.67 16.01
N ILE A 127 -11.04 -2.12 14.79
CA ILE A 127 -11.78 -0.89 14.45
C ILE A 127 -13.25 -1.17 14.11
N TYR A 128 -13.62 -2.44 13.95
CA TYR A 128 -15.01 -2.84 13.76
C TYR A 128 -15.89 -2.44 14.96
N SER A 129 -17.08 -1.92 14.66
CA SER A 129 -18.11 -1.63 15.67
C SER A 129 -19.17 -2.72 15.65
N ARG A 130 -19.34 -3.45 16.75
CA ARG A 130 -20.31 -4.56 16.85
C ARG A 130 -21.76 -4.11 17.00
N GLN A 131 -21.97 -2.86 17.41
CA GLN A 131 -23.30 -2.28 17.60
C GLN A 131 -23.34 -0.86 17.03
N PRO A 132 -23.21 -0.71 15.69
CA PRO A 132 -23.37 0.59 15.06
C PRO A 132 -24.81 1.09 15.29
N GLN A 133 -24.97 2.27 15.87
CA GLN A 133 -26.30 2.84 16.19
C GLN A 133 -26.79 3.83 15.12
N SER A 134 -25.95 4.17 14.14
CA SER A 134 -26.24 5.21 13.16
C SER A 134 -25.91 4.78 11.73
N THR A 135 -26.76 5.18 10.80
CA THR A 135 -26.45 5.19 9.37
C THR A 135 -25.43 6.31 9.07
N PRO A 136 -24.57 6.14 8.05
CA PRO A 136 -24.58 5.04 7.07
C PRO A 136 -23.79 3.80 7.51
N LEU A 137 -23.10 3.81 8.66
CA LEU A 137 -22.26 2.68 9.09
C LEU A 137 -23.04 1.36 9.23
N LEU A 138 -24.26 1.42 9.78
CA LEU A 138 -25.13 0.24 9.89
C LEU A 138 -25.38 -0.41 8.53
N ASP A 139 -25.63 0.40 7.50
CA ASP A 139 -25.91 -0.09 6.15
C ASP A 139 -24.68 -0.74 5.52
N TYR A 140 -23.49 -0.17 5.76
CA TYR A 140 -22.23 -0.72 5.26
C TYR A 140 -21.89 -2.06 5.91
N ILE A 141 -22.15 -2.19 7.21
CA ILE A 141 -21.97 -3.44 7.96
C ILE A 141 -22.93 -4.52 7.47
N HIS A 142 -24.20 -4.19 7.23
CA HIS A 142 -25.17 -5.14 6.67
C HIS A 142 -24.82 -5.55 5.24
N TYR A 143 -24.26 -4.65 4.45
CA TYR A 143 -23.78 -4.97 3.10
C TYR A 143 -22.56 -5.89 3.14
N TYR A 144 -21.58 -5.58 4.02
CA TYR A 144 -20.35 -6.35 4.12
C TYR A 144 -19.71 -6.27 5.51
N ASP A 145 -19.78 -7.37 6.26
CA ASP A 145 -19.12 -7.49 7.56
C ASP A 145 -17.62 -7.79 7.37
N ILE A 146 -16.78 -6.76 7.44
CA ILE A 146 -15.32 -6.86 7.35
C ILE A 146 -14.67 -7.56 8.54
N SER A 147 -15.37 -7.74 9.67
CA SER A 147 -14.82 -8.46 10.82
C SER A 147 -14.75 -9.97 10.54
N ALA A 148 -15.71 -10.46 9.75
CA ALA A 148 -15.78 -11.85 9.32
C ALA A 148 -15.15 -12.06 7.94
N ASN A 149 -15.32 -11.12 7.00
CA ASN A 149 -14.98 -11.32 5.59
C ASN A 149 -13.78 -10.47 5.15
N CYS A 150 -13.02 -10.96 4.16
CA CYS A 150 -11.83 -10.30 3.63
C CYS A 150 -12.17 -8.97 2.92
N PRO A 151 -11.65 -7.82 3.34
CA PRO A 151 -11.94 -6.53 2.70
C PRO A 151 -11.55 -6.45 1.22
N GLU A 152 -10.58 -7.22 0.75
CA GLU A 152 -10.19 -7.23 -0.68
C GLU A 152 -11.25 -7.88 -1.59
N LEU A 153 -12.15 -8.67 -0.99
CA LEU A 153 -13.31 -9.26 -1.66
C LEU A 153 -14.58 -8.42 -1.50
N MET A 154 -14.48 -7.28 -0.82
CA MET A 154 -15.60 -6.36 -0.64
C MET A 154 -15.94 -5.68 -1.96
N GLY A 155 -17.22 -5.74 -2.33
CA GLY A 155 -17.74 -5.02 -3.50
C GLY A 155 -17.97 -3.55 -3.20
N LYS A 156 -18.49 -2.84 -4.20
CA LYS A 156 -18.88 -1.43 -4.10
C LYS A 156 -20.35 -1.29 -3.69
N TYR A 157 -20.61 -0.59 -2.59
CA TYR A 157 -21.97 -0.25 -2.19
C TYR A 157 -22.64 0.68 -3.21
N TYR A 158 -23.94 0.48 -3.47
CA TYR A 158 -24.65 1.04 -4.63
C TYR A 158 -24.61 2.58 -4.76
N ASN A 159 -24.45 3.30 -3.65
CA ASN A 159 -24.38 4.77 -3.62
C ASN A 159 -23.00 5.35 -3.97
N PHE A 160 -22.04 4.54 -4.42
CA PHE A 160 -20.69 4.98 -4.73
C PHE A 160 -20.31 4.73 -6.18
N ASN A 161 -19.47 5.61 -6.74
CA ASN A 161 -19.00 5.46 -8.13
C ASN A 161 -17.87 4.45 -8.23
N THR A 162 -16.98 4.38 -7.24
CA THR A 162 -15.82 3.47 -7.21
C THR A 162 -15.70 2.68 -5.90
N HIS A 163 -15.01 1.54 -5.93
CA HIS A 163 -14.66 0.73 -4.75
C HIS A 163 -13.85 1.58 -3.77
N ALA A 164 -12.85 2.33 -4.25
CA ALA A 164 -12.02 3.17 -3.40
C ALA A 164 -12.83 4.21 -2.61
N GLN A 165 -13.81 4.87 -3.24
CA GLN A 165 -14.70 5.81 -2.54
C GLN A 165 -15.50 5.11 -1.44
N PHE A 166 -16.05 3.94 -1.72
CA PHE A 166 -16.82 3.18 -0.72
C PHE A 166 -15.91 2.71 0.43
N HIS A 167 -14.75 2.13 0.14
CA HIS A 167 -13.83 1.58 1.13
C HIS A 167 -13.30 2.69 2.05
N GLU A 168 -12.96 3.86 1.48
CA GLU A 168 -12.59 5.05 2.26
C GLU A 168 -13.73 5.53 3.16
N ASN A 169 -14.97 5.57 2.65
CA ASN A 169 -16.12 6.03 3.43
C ASN A 169 -16.45 5.06 4.58
N TYR A 170 -16.44 3.75 4.30
CA TYR A 170 -16.63 2.73 5.32
C TYR A 170 -15.57 2.84 6.42
N LEU A 171 -14.30 3.01 6.05
CA LEU A 171 -13.22 3.22 7.01
C LEU A 171 -13.45 4.47 7.87
N LYS A 172 -13.85 5.60 7.25
CA LYS A 172 -14.16 6.85 7.96
C LYS A 172 -15.28 6.67 8.97
N GLU A 173 -16.36 5.98 8.60
CA GLU A 173 -17.50 5.78 9.49
C GLU A 173 -17.16 4.83 10.66
N LEU A 174 -16.32 3.81 10.43
CA LEU A 174 -15.78 2.97 11.51
C LEU A 174 -14.92 3.78 12.50
N PHE A 175 -14.03 4.64 12.00
CA PHE A 175 -13.24 5.51 12.86
C PHE A 175 -14.09 6.51 13.62
N LYS A 176 -15.09 7.11 12.96
CA LYS A 176 -16.04 8.05 13.57
C LYS A 176 -16.83 7.39 14.70
N ALA A 177 -17.27 6.14 14.55
CA ALA A 177 -17.92 5.38 15.61
C ALA A 177 -17.02 5.19 16.85
N LYS A 178 -15.69 5.26 16.67
CA LYS A 178 -14.68 5.22 17.75
C LYS A 178 -14.15 6.59 18.15
N LYS A 179 -14.76 7.67 17.65
CA LYS A 179 -14.33 9.07 17.88
C LYS A 179 -12.89 9.34 17.42
N ILE A 180 -12.45 8.62 16.39
CA ILE A 180 -11.15 8.78 15.72
C ILE A 180 -11.37 9.55 14.42
N ILE A 181 -10.48 10.47 14.11
CA ILE A 181 -10.50 11.24 12.86
C ILE A 181 -9.54 10.59 11.86
N TYR A 182 -10.04 10.28 10.67
CA TYR A 182 -9.24 9.80 9.55
C TYR A 182 -9.41 10.68 8.31
N SER A 183 -8.30 10.99 7.67
CA SER A 183 -8.25 11.51 6.30
C SER A 183 -6.93 11.12 5.66
N LYS A 184 -6.86 11.10 4.32
CA LYS A 184 -5.59 10.86 3.59
C LYS A 184 -4.46 11.80 4.03
N ASN A 185 -4.80 13.04 4.39
CA ASN A 185 -3.84 14.03 4.91
C ASN A 185 -3.46 13.81 6.38
N LYS A 186 -4.32 13.18 7.17
CA LYS A 186 -4.09 12.87 8.58
C LYS A 186 -4.47 11.40 8.82
N PRO A 187 -3.61 10.46 8.41
CA PRO A 187 -3.91 9.03 8.48
C PRO A 187 -4.04 8.52 9.93
N GLY A 188 -3.56 9.29 10.91
CA GLY A 188 -3.92 9.12 12.32
C GLY A 188 -3.47 7.78 12.89
N GLU A 189 -4.42 6.93 13.25
CA GLU A 189 -4.14 5.63 13.88
C GLU A 189 -3.48 4.63 12.93
N VAL A 190 -3.70 4.71 11.61
CA VAL A 190 -3.20 3.69 10.66
C VAL A 190 -1.67 3.68 10.53
N VAL A 191 -0.99 4.77 10.92
CA VAL A 191 0.49 4.84 10.95
C VAL A 191 1.10 4.32 12.26
N LYS A 192 0.27 3.93 13.23
CA LYS A 192 0.75 3.45 14.53
C LYS A 192 1.07 1.95 14.47
N GLN A 193 2.10 1.54 15.21
CA GLN A 193 2.57 0.16 15.23
C GLN A 193 1.44 -0.83 15.59
N TYR A 194 0.66 -0.51 16.62
CA TYR A 194 -0.43 -1.37 17.06
C TYR A 194 -1.46 -1.62 15.95
N TYR A 195 -1.64 -0.68 15.01
CA TYR A 195 -2.57 -0.83 13.91
C TYR A 195 -2.05 -1.86 12.91
N LEU A 196 -0.78 -1.73 12.53
CA LEU A 196 -0.08 -2.69 11.68
C LEU A 196 -0.10 -4.10 12.31
N GLU A 197 0.16 -4.21 13.61
CA GLU A 197 0.10 -5.48 14.33
C GLU A 197 -1.28 -6.17 14.21
N GLN A 198 -2.38 -5.41 14.21
CA GLN A 198 -3.71 -6.01 13.99
C GLN A 198 -3.91 -6.52 12.56
N LEU A 199 -3.28 -5.90 11.56
CA LEU A 199 -3.30 -6.40 10.18
C LEU A 199 -2.47 -7.70 10.07
N LEU A 200 -1.29 -7.72 10.70
CA LEU A 200 -0.43 -8.91 10.77
C LEU A 200 -1.15 -10.09 11.44
N LEU A 201 -1.79 -9.85 12.59
CA LEU A 201 -2.59 -10.87 13.29
C LEU A 201 -3.74 -11.41 12.41
N ARG A 202 -4.30 -10.59 11.53
CA ARG A 202 -5.36 -11.04 10.62
C ARG A 202 -4.83 -12.00 9.56
N ILE A 203 -3.73 -11.66 8.89
CA ILE A 203 -3.17 -12.53 7.84
C ILE A 203 -2.57 -13.82 8.43
N GLU A 204 -2.17 -13.79 9.70
CA GLU A 204 -1.77 -14.98 10.45
C GLU A 204 -2.95 -15.91 10.75
N ASP A 205 -4.06 -15.35 11.28
CA ASP A 205 -5.29 -16.08 11.62
C ASP A 205 -6.06 -16.55 10.37
N LYS A 206 -6.08 -15.74 9.31
CA LYS A 206 -6.78 -16.00 8.06
C LYS A 206 -5.82 -15.85 6.89
N LYS A 207 -5.14 -16.96 6.55
CA LYS A 207 -4.12 -17.06 5.49
C LYS A 207 -4.58 -16.54 4.11
N ASN A 208 -5.88 -16.58 3.83
CA ASN A 208 -6.45 -16.13 2.56
C ASN A 208 -6.96 -14.69 2.58
N ASP A 209 -6.85 -13.98 3.71
CA ASP A 209 -7.25 -12.59 3.82
C ASP A 209 -6.10 -11.66 3.41
N LEU A 210 -6.43 -10.54 2.79
CA LEU A 210 -5.51 -9.45 2.45
C LEU A 210 -4.27 -9.93 1.66
N LEU A 211 -4.45 -10.76 0.64
CA LEU A 211 -3.35 -11.35 -0.14
C LEU A 211 -2.41 -10.27 -0.70
N SER A 212 -2.97 -9.14 -1.14
CA SER A 212 -2.17 -8.06 -1.69
C SER A 212 -1.35 -7.31 -0.61
N PHE A 213 -1.85 -7.24 0.62
CA PHE A 213 -1.04 -6.79 1.78
C PHE A 213 0.03 -7.82 2.16
N GLN A 214 -0.28 -9.13 2.05
CA GLN A 214 0.72 -10.17 2.28
C GLN A 214 1.90 -10.06 1.33
N ASP A 215 1.70 -9.65 0.07
CA ASP A 215 2.81 -9.37 -0.85
C ASP A 215 3.77 -8.30 -0.31
N PHE A 216 3.23 -7.22 0.26
CA PHE A 216 4.05 -6.19 0.90
C PHE A 216 4.81 -6.73 2.12
N ILE A 217 4.17 -7.55 2.95
CA ILE A 217 4.81 -8.17 4.12
C ILE A 217 5.88 -9.17 3.70
N ASN A 218 5.62 -10.01 2.70
CA ASN A 218 6.58 -10.96 2.15
C ASN A 218 7.80 -10.24 1.56
N PHE A 219 7.58 -9.12 0.87
CA PHE A 219 8.67 -8.25 0.44
C PHE A 219 9.48 -7.73 1.63
N CYS A 220 8.84 -7.24 2.70
CA CYS A 220 9.56 -6.79 3.90
C CYS A 220 10.37 -7.93 4.54
N ILE A 221 9.82 -9.15 4.65
CA ILE A 221 10.54 -10.32 5.17
C ILE A 221 11.77 -10.64 4.30
N LEU A 222 11.63 -10.58 2.98
CA LEU A 222 12.73 -10.77 2.03
C LEU A 222 13.83 -9.71 2.24
N ILE A 223 13.47 -8.43 2.41
CA ILE A 223 14.46 -7.38 2.64
C ILE A 223 15.14 -7.56 3.99
N LYS A 224 14.39 -7.92 5.03
CA LYS A 224 14.94 -8.15 6.37
C LYS A 224 16.02 -9.23 6.36
N SER A 225 15.80 -10.35 5.66
CA SER A 225 16.81 -11.40 5.56
C SER A 225 18.08 -10.94 4.84
N LYS A 226 17.97 -10.02 3.88
CA LYS A 226 19.12 -9.44 3.17
C LYS A 226 19.84 -8.32 3.93
N LEU A 227 19.23 -7.73 4.95
CA LEU A 227 19.86 -6.72 5.81
C LEU A 227 20.71 -7.33 6.94
N LEU A 228 20.43 -8.58 7.30
CA LEU A 228 21.14 -9.34 8.35
C LEU A 228 22.42 -10.03 7.85
N ILE A 229 22.67 -9.98 6.53
CA ILE A 229 23.87 -10.50 5.84
C ILE A 229 24.78 -9.33 5.52
#